data_AF-A0A958V3X4-F1
#
_entry.id   AF-A0A958V3X4-F1
#
_cell.length_a   1.000
_cell.length_b   1.000
_cell.length_c   1.000
_cell.angle_alpha   90.00
_cell.angle_beta   90.00
_cell.angle_gamma   90.00
#
_symmetry.space_group_name_H-M   'P 1'
#
loop_
_entity.id
_entity.type
_entity.pdbx_description
1 polymer ?
#
loop_
_entity_poly.entity_id
_entity_poly.type
_entity_poly.pdbx_seq_one_letter_code
_entity_poly.pdbx_strand_id
1 'polypeptide(L)'
;METLEKTKARVYKFGNKVADGNSTMKNLLGGKGANLAEMSAIGIPVPAGFTITTEVCTEYNLLGKDAVVKMIRAEVEKAIENVENIMEAKFGDKENPLLVSVRSGARVSMPGMMDTVLNLGLNDEVVLGLAKRTNNERFAWDSYRRFVQMYGDVVLGMKPESKDDIDPFEEIMESLKEKRGIHLDTDFTVEDLKSLVSSFKDAVKKRTGHDFPLDPWEQLWGAVMAVFDSWNSNRAVYYRSMHGYPADWGTAVNVQAMVYGNMGEDSGTGVCFSRDAGTGENVFNGEYLINAQG
;
A
#
# COMPACT_ATOMS: atom_id res chain seq x y z
N MET A 1 -5.96 32.66 29.89
CA MET A 1 -6.79 31.53 29.45
C MET A 1 -6.29 31.14 28.09
N GLU A 2 -5.35 30.19 28.03
CA GLU A 2 -4.97 29.55 26.78
C GLU A 2 -6.22 28.85 26.24
N THR A 3 -6.75 29.33 25.14
CA THR A 3 -7.66 28.54 24.32
C THR A 3 -6.89 27.29 23.94
N LEU A 4 -7.29 26.15 24.50
CA LEU A 4 -6.94 24.82 23.99
C LEU A 4 -7.36 24.84 22.51
N GLU A 5 -6.42 25.14 21.61
CA GLU A 5 -6.57 24.79 20.21
C GLU A 5 -6.89 23.30 20.23
N LYS A 6 -8.12 22.93 19.86
CA LYS A 6 -8.47 21.54 19.63
C LYS A 6 -7.45 21.02 18.64
N THR A 7 -6.53 20.19 19.10
CA THR A 7 -5.53 19.56 18.25
C THR A 7 -6.30 18.82 17.17
N LYS A 8 -6.15 19.28 15.94
CA LYS A 8 -6.86 18.74 14.79
C LYS A 8 -6.37 17.31 14.58
N ALA A 9 -7.26 16.33 14.69
CA ALA A 9 -6.90 14.93 14.45
C ALA A 9 -6.48 14.74 12.99
N ARG A 10 -5.31 14.16 12.76
CA ARG A 10 -4.70 13.97 11.43
C ARG A 10 -4.69 12.52 10.99
N VAL A 11 -4.87 11.60 11.93
CA VAL A 11 -4.94 10.15 11.71
C VAL A 11 -6.24 9.60 12.28
N TYR A 12 -7.00 8.90 11.45
CA TYR A 12 -8.30 8.31 11.79
C TYR A 12 -8.24 6.80 11.65
N LYS A 13 -8.47 6.07 12.75
CA LYS A 13 -8.39 4.61 12.77
C LYS A 13 -9.70 3.96 12.32
N PHE A 14 -9.61 2.74 11.82
CA PHE A 14 -10.74 1.87 11.52
C PHE A 14 -10.33 0.40 11.72
N GLY A 15 -11.28 -0.47 12.06
CA GLY A 15 -11.03 -1.90 12.28
C GLY A 15 -11.82 -2.43 13.48
N ASN A 16 -11.95 -3.75 13.58
CA ASN A 16 -12.66 -4.42 14.68
C ASN A 16 -14.07 -3.84 14.96
N LYS A 17 -14.82 -3.56 13.89
CA LYS A 17 -16.18 -3.01 13.92
C LYS A 17 -16.30 -1.59 14.51
N VAL A 18 -15.19 -0.85 14.60
CA VAL A 18 -15.15 0.54 15.07
C VAL A 18 -14.36 1.42 14.10
N ALA A 19 -14.67 2.71 14.08
CA ALA A 19 -13.91 3.70 13.32
C ALA A 19 -14.01 5.09 13.95
N ASP A 20 -12.94 5.87 13.82
CA ASP A 20 -12.91 7.28 14.24
C ASP A 20 -13.63 8.20 13.22
N GLY A 21 -13.84 7.72 12.00
CA GLY A 21 -14.46 8.45 10.89
C GLY A 21 -15.75 7.80 10.37
N ASN A 22 -16.33 8.35 9.30
CA ASN A 22 -17.51 7.80 8.64
C ASN A 22 -17.64 8.30 7.18
N SER A 23 -18.66 7.82 6.47
CA SER A 23 -18.93 8.14 5.05
C SER A 23 -19.18 9.62 4.74
N THR A 24 -19.50 10.47 5.72
CA THR A 24 -19.70 11.92 5.52
C THR A 24 -18.36 12.67 5.43
N MET A 25 -17.27 12.06 5.91
CA MET A 25 -15.95 12.68 6.00
C MET A 25 -15.11 12.50 4.72
N LYS A 26 -15.74 12.30 3.55
CA LYS A 26 -15.06 12.12 2.25
C LYS A 26 -14.08 13.23 1.90
N ASN A 27 -14.38 14.47 2.31
CA ASN A 27 -13.50 15.60 2.07
C ASN A 27 -12.20 15.52 2.88
N LEU A 28 -12.21 14.84 4.02
CA LEU A 28 -11.07 14.74 4.94
C LEU A 28 -10.31 13.41 4.80
N LEU A 29 -11.04 12.31 4.62
CA LEU A 29 -10.49 10.95 4.56
C LEU A 29 -10.34 10.41 3.13
N GLY A 30 -10.77 11.20 2.14
CA GLY A 30 -10.98 10.71 0.79
C GLY A 30 -12.15 9.72 0.68
N GLY A 31 -12.49 9.34 -0.55
CA GLY A 31 -13.55 8.37 -0.80
C GLY A 31 -13.25 6.98 -0.20
N LYS A 32 -12.01 6.51 -0.34
CA LYS A 32 -11.59 5.19 0.19
C LYS A 32 -11.60 5.16 1.72
N GLY A 33 -10.96 6.13 2.38
CA GLY A 33 -10.87 6.16 3.84
C GLY A 33 -12.25 6.32 4.51
N ALA A 34 -13.10 7.20 3.96
CA ALA A 34 -14.47 7.36 4.46
C ALA A 34 -15.30 6.08 4.32
N ASN A 35 -15.16 5.35 3.21
CA ASN A 35 -15.85 4.08 3.01
C ASN A 35 -15.28 2.95 3.90
N LEU A 36 -13.95 2.89 4.11
CA LEU A 36 -13.33 1.93 5.05
C LEU A 36 -13.85 2.13 6.48
N ALA A 37 -13.93 3.38 6.91
CA ALA A 37 -14.49 3.75 8.20
C ALA A 37 -15.97 3.35 8.32
N GLU A 38 -16.78 3.65 7.30
CA GLU A 38 -18.20 3.28 7.27
C GLU A 38 -18.39 1.76 7.31
N MET A 39 -17.67 1.01 6.47
CA MET A 39 -17.76 -0.44 6.41
C MET A 39 -17.40 -1.07 7.76
N SER A 40 -16.34 -0.57 8.42
CA SER A 40 -15.99 -1.03 9.76
C SER A 40 -17.10 -0.70 10.76
N ALA A 41 -17.60 0.53 10.79
CA ALA A 41 -18.64 0.96 11.73
C ALA A 41 -19.96 0.17 11.61
N ILE A 42 -20.34 -0.26 10.40
CA ILE A 42 -21.54 -1.10 10.18
C ILE A 42 -21.28 -2.60 10.38
N GLY A 43 -20.08 -2.99 10.79
CA GLY A 43 -19.74 -4.35 11.21
C GLY A 43 -19.23 -5.28 10.10
N ILE A 44 -18.89 -4.75 8.91
CA ILE A 44 -18.21 -5.52 7.86
C ILE A 44 -16.78 -5.87 8.35
N PRO A 45 -16.28 -7.10 8.11
CA PRO A 45 -14.94 -7.51 8.51
C PRO A 45 -13.86 -6.81 7.66
N VAL A 46 -13.56 -5.57 8.00
CA VAL A 46 -12.50 -4.77 7.39
C VAL A 46 -11.20 -4.98 8.18
N PRO A 47 -10.07 -5.37 7.54
CA PRO A 47 -8.77 -5.43 8.18
C PRO A 47 -8.41 -4.07 8.81
N ALA A 48 -7.83 -4.10 10.01
CA ALA A 48 -7.55 -2.89 10.78
C ALA A 48 -6.55 -1.98 10.05
N GLY A 49 -6.71 -0.67 10.25
CA GLY A 49 -5.89 0.33 9.60
C GLY A 49 -6.20 1.73 10.06
N PHE A 50 -5.66 2.70 9.35
CA PHE A 50 -5.91 4.11 9.57
C PHE A 50 -5.78 4.92 8.29
N THR A 51 -6.38 6.10 8.30
CA THR A 51 -6.32 7.09 7.24
C THR A 51 -5.62 8.34 7.74
N ILE A 52 -4.54 8.74 7.06
CA ILE A 52 -3.92 10.06 7.20
C ILE A 52 -4.69 11.03 6.30
N THR A 53 -5.18 12.13 6.86
CA THR A 53 -6.14 13.00 6.18
C THR A 53 -5.57 13.72 4.95
N THR A 54 -6.46 14.17 4.06
CA THR A 54 -6.10 15.01 2.91
C THR A 54 -5.45 16.33 3.31
N GLU A 55 -5.76 16.84 4.49
CA GLU A 55 -5.21 18.11 4.98
C GLU A 55 -3.73 17.99 5.29
N VAL A 56 -3.27 16.81 5.73
CA VAL A 56 -1.84 16.54 5.90
C VAL A 56 -1.10 16.60 4.57
N CYS A 57 -1.74 16.19 3.47
CA CYS A 57 -1.16 16.37 2.13
C CYS A 57 -1.00 17.86 1.79
N THR A 58 -1.97 18.70 2.16
CA THR A 58 -1.85 20.15 2.00
C THR A 58 -0.76 20.74 2.90
N GLU A 59 -0.68 20.32 4.16
CA GLU A 59 0.40 20.69 5.09
C GLU A 59 1.78 20.25 4.55
N TYR A 60 1.86 19.08 3.90
CA TYR A 60 3.08 18.55 3.29
C TYR A 60 3.57 19.43 2.13
N ASN A 61 2.65 19.85 1.25
CA ASN A 61 2.98 20.74 0.15
C ASN A 61 3.44 22.13 0.62
N LEU A 62 3.02 22.57 1.80
CA LEU A 62 3.35 23.90 2.35
C LEU A 62 4.59 23.90 3.24
N LEU A 63 4.76 22.86 4.08
CA LEU A 63 5.78 22.80 5.13
C LEU A 63 6.94 21.86 4.80
N GLY A 64 6.75 20.96 3.83
CA GLY A 64 7.72 19.94 3.45
C GLY A 64 7.70 18.69 4.33
N LYS A 65 8.47 17.69 3.88
CA LYS A 65 8.54 16.34 4.45
C LYS A 65 8.85 16.32 5.94
N ASP A 66 9.96 16.90 6.37
CA ASP A 66 10.45 16.74 7.74
C ASP A 66 9.50 17.36 8.78
N ALA A 67 8.89 18.48 8.43
CA ALA A 67 7.90 19.15 9.27
C ALA A 67 6.64 18.29 9.44
N VAL A 68 6.12 17.71 8.36
CA VAL A 68 4.93 16.85 8.41
C VAL A 68 5.21 15.55 9.14
N VAL A 69 6.32 14.87 8.87
CA VAL A 69 6.68 13.64 9.59
C VAL A 69 6.74 13.91 11.08
N LYS A 70 7.42 14.98 11.52
CA LYS A 70 7.47 15.37 12.93
C LYS A 70 6.08 15.67 13.52
N MET A 71 5.20 16.27 12.72
CA MET A 71 3.86 16.66 13.13
C MET A 71 2.92 15.46 13.36
N ILE A 72 2.99 14.43 12.51
CA ILE A 72 2.06 13.27 12.58
C ILE A 72 2.67 12.01 13.19
N ARG A 73 3.99 11.98 13.44
CA ARG A 73 4.72 10.78 13.91
C ARG A 73 4.03 10.08 15.08
N ALA A 74 3.73 10.80 16.15
CA ALA A 74 3.12 10.22 17.34
C ALA A 74 1.70 9.69 17.10
N GLU A 75 0.92 10.29 16.19
CA GLU A 75 -0.41 9.80 15.82
C GLU A 75 -0.31 8.53 14.97
N VAL A 76 0.64 8.47 14.03
CA VAL A 76 0.90 7.29 13.19
C VAL A 76 1.44 6.12 14.02
N GLU A 77 2.37 6.36 14.93
CA GLU A 77 2.91 5.33 15.83
C GLU A 77 1.80 4.70 16.69
N LYS A 78 0.92 5.52 17.28
CA LYS A 78 -0.25 5.04 18.02
C LYS A 78 -1.27 4.31 17.15
N ALA A 79 -1.41 4.72 15.89
CA ALA A 79 -2.31 4.05 14.96
C ALA A 79 -1.78 2.67 14.55
N ILE A 80 -0.47 2.53 14.31
CA ILE A 80 0.18 1.23 14.10
C ILE A 80 0.01 0.35 15.35
N GLU A 81 0.29 0.87 16.55
CA GLU A 81 0.07 0.12 17.81
C GLU A 81 -1.38 -0.37 17.94
N ASN A 82 -2.37 0.44 17.53
CA ASN A 82 -3.75 -0.01 17.52
C ASN A 82 -4.01 -1.15 16.52
N VAL A 83 -3.42 -1.08 15.32
CA VAL A 83 -3.48 -2.16 14.33
C VAL A 83 -2.81 -3.42 14.87
N GLU A 84 -1.65 -3.30 15.50
CA GLU A 84 -0.93 -4.42 16.11
C GLU A 84 -1.79 -5.15 17.16
N ASN A 85 -2.46 -4.39 18.03
CA ASN A 85 -3.35 -4.94 19.05
C ASN A 85 -4.58 -5.65 18.45
N ILE A 86 -5.17 -5.12 17.38
CA ILE A 86 -6.35 -5.74 16.74
C ILE A 86 -5.96 -6.99 15.94
N MET A 87 -4.81 -6.94 15.25
CA MET A 87 -4.35 -8.00 14.37
C MET A 87 -3.50 -9.06 15.10
N GLU A 88 -3.21 -8.83 16.38
CA GLU A 88 -2.36 -9.68 17.23
C GLU A 88 -1.01 -10.00 16.56
N ALA A 89 -0.42 -8.99 15.91
CA ALA A 89 0.84 -9.07 15.17
C ALA A 89 1.63 -7.77 15.34
N LYS A 90 2.94 -7.78 15.12
CA LYS A 90 3.81 -6.63 15.43
C LYS A 90 4.58 -6.13 14.21
N PHE A 91 4.57 -4.82 13.98
CA PHE A 91 5.18 -4.18 12.83
C PHE A 91 6.71 -4.26 12.92
N GLY A 92 7.31 -4.95 11.94
CA GLY A 92 8.75 -5.25 11.94
C GLY A 92 9.18 -6.41 12.82
N ASP A 93 8.25 -7.18 13.38
CA ASP A 93 8.60 -8.37 14.15
C ASP A 93 8.98 -9.55 13.26
N LYS A 94 10.09 -10.20 13.57
CA LYS A 94 10.65 -11.31 12.77
C LYS A 94 9.95 -12.65 12.96
N GLU A 95 9.11 -12.80 13.98
CA GLU A 95 8.40 -14.06 14.27
C GLU A 95 6.92 -13.94 13.93
N ASN A 96 6.28 -12.85 14.34
CA ASN A 96 4.87 -12.54 14.12
C ASN A 96 4.68 -11.18 13.43
N PRO A 97 5.09 -11.06 12.15
CA PRO A 97 5.07 -9.80 11.45
C PRO A 97 3.65 -9.29 11.18
N LEU A 98 3.44 -8.02 11.46
CA LEU A 98 2.40 -7.20 10.86
C LEU A 98 2.96 -6.59 9.57
N LEU A 99 2.32 -6.89 8.45
CA LEU A 99 2.58 -6.24 7.16
C LEU A 99 1.40 -5.36 6.80
N VAL A 100 1.66 -4.24 6.11
CA VAL A 100 0.64 -3.27 5.75
C VAL A 100 0.64 -2.97 4.26
N SER A 101 -0.50 -2.51 3.76
CA SER A 101 -0.61 -1.85 2.47
C SER A 101 -0.73 -0.35 2.65
N VAL A 102 -0.22 0.40 1.68
CA VAL A 102 -0.35 1.87 1.62
C VAL A 102 -1.05 2.24 0.33
N ARG A 103 -2.18 2.95 0.45
CA ARG A 103 -3.09 3.24 -0.65
C ARG A 103 -3.50 4.70 -0.67
N SER A 104 -3.32 5.35 -1.81
CA SER A 104 -3.84 6.70 -2.06
C SER A 104 -5.37 6.73 -2.10
N GLY A 105 -5.97 7.82 -1.60
CA GLY A 105 -7.41 8.03 -1.59
C GLY A 105 -7.79 9.51 -1.59
N ALA A 106 -8.06 10.07 -2.77
CA ALA A 106 -8.60 11.42 -2.89
C ALA A 106 -10.12 11.46 -2.65
N ARG A 107 -10.67 12.68 -2.57
CA ARG A 107 -12.11 12.94 -2.41
C ARG A 107 -12.95 12.37 -3.55
N VAL A 108 -12.39 12.43 -4.76
CA VAL A 108 -12.94 11.87 -5.99
C VAL A 108 -11.97 10.84 -6.55
N SER A 109 -12.48 9.89 -7.34
CA SER A 109 -11.61 8.93 -8.02
C SER A 109 -10.72 9.67 -9.01
N MET A 110 -9.40 9.47 -8.91
CA MET A 110 -8.42 10.16 -9.74
C MET A 110 -7.45 9.17 -10.38
N PRO A 111 -7.41 9.07 -11.71
CA PRO A 111 -6.39 8.31 -12.41
C PRO A 111 -5.03 9.01 -12.29
N GLY A 112 -3.96 8.24 -12.08
CA GLY A 112 -2.61 8.76 -11.95
C GLY A 112 -2.19 9.17 -10.54
N MET A 113 -3.01 8.87 -9.52
CA MET A 113 -2.49 8.80 -8.15
C MET A 113 -1.57 7.58 -7.99
N MET A 114 -0.72 7.62 -6.96
CA MET A 114 0.21 6.53 -6.63
C MET A 114 -0.48 5.17 -6.66
N ASP A 115 0.17 4.21 -7.34
CA ASP A 115 -0.21 2.80 -7.31
C ASP A 115 -0.12 2.26 -5.86
N THR A 116 -0.85 1.19 -5.57
CA THR A 116 -0.88 0.61 -4.22
C THR A 116 0.46 -0.05 -3.90
N VAL A 117 1.00 0.16 -2.70
CA VAL A 117 2.11 -0.64 -2.17
C VAL A 117 1.53 -1.71 -1.25
N LEU A 118 1.85 -2.97 -1.51
CA LEU A 118 1.45 -4.12 -0.69
C LEU A 118 2.68 -4.69 0.05
N ASN A 119 2.44 -5.47 1.10
CA ASN A 119 3.50 -6.20 1.83
C ASN A 119 4.58 -5.29 2.46
N LEU A 120 4.25 -4.03 2.77
CA LEU A 120 5.17 -3.11 3.43
C LEU A 120 5.48 -3.60 4.85
N GLY A 121 6.76 -3.59 5.20
CA GLY A 121 7.32 -4.16 6.42
C GLY A 121 8.15 -5.42 6.17
N LEU A 122 8.17 -5.96 4.94
CA LEU A 122 9.05 -7.07 4.58
C LEU A 122 10.52 -6.62 4.57
N ASN A 123 11.36 -7.43 5.19
CA ASN A 123 12.81 -7.37 5.12
C ASN A 123 13.40 -8.78 5.22
N ASP A 124 14.73 -8.91 5.18
CA ASP A 124 15.43 -10.20 5.18
C ASP A 124 15.17 -11.06 6.42
N GLU A 125 14.80 -10.46 7.57
CA GLU A 125 14.44 -11.18 8.78
C GLU A 125 12.94 -11.53 8.81
N VAL A 126 12.10 -10.55 8.47
CA VAL A 126 10.63 -10.65 8.51
C VAL A 126 10.10 -11.66 7.49
N VAL A 127 10.73 -11.79 6.32
CA VAL A 127 10.35 -12.81 5.32
C VAL A 127 10.49 -14.24 5.86
N LEU A 128 11.49 -14.49 6.73
CA LEU A 128 11.68 -15.80 7.36
C LEU A 128 10.58 -16.11 8.37
N GLY A 129 10.13 -15.10 9.13
CA GLY A 129 8.96 -15.20 10.01
C GLY A 129 7.68 -15.51 9.25
N LEU A 130 7.46 -14.79 8.15
CA LEU A 130 6.31 -15.00 7.27
C LEU A 130 6.30 -16.42 6.68
N ALA A 131 7.46 -16.90 6.19
CA ALA A 131 7.62 -18.25 5.67
C ALA A 131 7.25 -19.33 6.71
N LYS A 132 7.73 -19.16 7.96
CA LYS A 132 7.42 -20.09 9.06
C LYS A 132 5.95 -20.08 9.43
N ARG A 133 5.34 -18.90 9.58
CA ARG A 133 3.93 -18.76 9.99
C ARG A 133 2.95 -19.32 8.97
N THR A 134 3.25 -19.13 7.69
CA THR A 134 2.40 -19.61 6.60
C THR A 134 2.72 -21.05 6.20
N ASN A 135 3.82 -21.63 6.72
CA ASN A 135 4.39 -22.90 6.26
C ASN A 135 4.53 -22.93 4.72
N ASN A 136 4.83 -21.77 4.13
CA ASN A 136 4.87 -21.57 2.69
C ASN A 136 6.00 -20.61 2.33
N GLU A 137 7.22 -21.16 2.28
CA GLU A 137 8.42 -20.37 1.99
C GLU A 137 8.36 -19.72 0.60
N ARG A 138 7.81 -20.42 -0.39
CA ARG A 138 7.62 -19.86 -1.74
C ARG A 138 6.76 -18.60 -1.71
N PHE A 139 5.61 -18.62 -1.04
CA PHE A 139 4.73 -17.45 -0.89
C PHE A 139 5.45 -16.27 -0.23
N ALA A 140 6.23 -16.51 0.83
CA ALA A 140 6.92 -15.44 1.54
C ALA A 140 7.96 -14.74 0.66
N TRP A 141 8.79 -15.52 -0.04
CA TRP A 141 9.80 -14.96 -0.97
C TRP A 141 9.18 -14.35 -2.23
N ASP A 142 8.07 -14.89 -2.72
CA ASP A 142 7.31 -14.28 -3.81
C ASP A 142 6.74 -12.92 -3.42
N SER A 143 6.15 -12.85 -2.22
CA SER A 143 5.64 -11.61 -1.64
C SER A 143 6.76 -10.58 -1.44
N TYR A 144 7.96 -11.03 -1.07
CA TYR A 144 9.12 -10.15 -0.89
C TYR A 144 9.66 -9.63 -2.21
N ARG A 145 9.80 -10.50 -3.22
CA ARG A 145 10.12 -10.11 -4.61
C ARG A 145 9.19 -9.00 -5.09
N ARG A 146 7.87 -9.25 -4.99
CA ARG A 146 6.83 -8.29 -5.41
C ARG A 146 6.89 -6.99 -4.63
N PHE A 147 7.15 -7.06 -3.32
CA PHE A 147 7.32 -5.87 -2.50
C PHE A 147 8.50 -5.00 -2.96
N VAL A 148 9.67 -5.60 -3.18
CA VAL A 148 10.86 -4.84 -3.62
C VAL A 148 10.62 -4.17 -4.96
N GLN A 149 10.00 -4.87 -5.92
CA GLN A 149 9.60 -4.31 -7.20
C GLN A 149 8.61 -3.14 -7.03
N MET A 150 7.47 -3.38 -6.38
CA MET A 150 6.42 -2.37 -6.19
C MET A 150 6.93 -1.15 -5.42
N TYR A 151 7.73 -1.35 -4.38
CA TYR A 151 8.31 -0.25 -3.61
C TYR A 151 9.36 0.49 -4.44
N GLY A 152 10.20 -0.21 -5.19
CA GLY A 152 11.16 0.37 -6.13
C GLY A 152 10.49 1.26 -7.17
N ASP A 153 9.46 0.75 -7.83
CA ASP A 153 8.73 1.47 -8.88
C ASP A 153 8.03 2.71 -8.33
N VAL A 154 7.27 2.51 -7.25
CA VAL A 154 6.27 3.49 -6.82
C VAL A 154 6.84 4.48 -5.80
N VAL A 155 7.75 4.05 -4.92
CA VAL A 155 8.33 4.90 -3.86
C VAL A 155 9.71 5.43 -4.26
N LEU A 156 10.53 4.60 -4.91
CA LEU A 156 11.89 4.98 -5.29
C LEU A 156 12.00 5.50 -6.72
N GLY A 157 10.88 5.61 -7.44
CA GLY A 157 10.82 6.21 -8.77
C GLY A 157 11.54 5.40 -9.85
N MET A 158 11.59 4.07 -9.71
CA MET A 158 12.23 3.19 -10.69
C MET A 158 11.34 2.80 -11.87
N LYS A 159 10.07 3.24 -11.84
CA LYS A 159 9.10 2.94 -12.89
C LYS A 159 9.55 3.54 -14.23
N PRO A 160 9.39 2.82 -15.35
CA PRO A 160 9.62 3.35 -16.69
C PRO A 160 8.90 4.70 -16.94
N GLU A 161 9.61 5.68 -17.49
CA GLU A 161 9.03 6.99 -17.82
C GLU A 161 8.24 6.96 -19.13
N SER A 162 8.69 6.14 -20.09
CA SER A 162 8.03 5.93 -21.38
C SER A 162 7.61 4.47 -21.57
N LYS A 163 6.78 4.22 -22.59
CA LYS A 163 6.36 2.86 -22.97
C LYS A 163 7.47 2.03 -23.61
N ASP A 164 8.51 2.69 -24.08
CA ASP A 164 9.64 2.07 -24.78
C ASP A 164 10.79 1.74 -23.80
N ASP A 165 10.72 2.27 -22.58
CA ASP A 165 11.68 1.96 -21.52
C ASP A 165 11.40 0.59 -20.92
N ILE A 166 12.46 -0.19 -20.74
CA ILE A 166 12.38 -1.51 -20.12
C ILE A 166 12.33 -1.32 -18.61
N ASP A 167 11.33 -1.94 -17.97
CA ASP A 167 11.26 -2.04 -16.52
C ASP A 167 12.48 -2.82 -15.99
N PRO A 168 13.30 -2.23 -15.11
CA PRO A 168 14.54 -2.86 -14.65
C PRO A 168 14.29 -4.16 -13.89
N PHE A 169 13.14 -4.31 -13.24
CA PHE A 169 12.78 -5.53 -12.52
C PHE A 169 12.33 -6.62 -13.50
N GLU A 170 11.51 -6.27 -14.50
CA GLU A 170 11.09 -7.22 -15.55
C GLU A 170 12.29 -7.72 -16.37
N GLU A 171 13.26 -6.85 -16.71
CA GLU A 171 14.49 -7.25 -17.41
C GLU A 171 15.25 -8.34 -16.64
N ILE A 172 15.36 -8.17 -15.31
CA ILE A 172 16.03 -9.14 -14.43
C ILE A 172 15.24 -10.46 -14.39
N MET A 173 13.91 -10.40 -14.30
CA MET A 173 13.08 -11.61 -14.28
C MET A 173 13.18 -12.37 -15.59
N GLU A 174 13.03 -11.71 -16.73
CA GLU A 174 13.11 -12.34 -18.05
C GLU A 174 14.49 -12.96 -18.28
N SER A 175 15.58 -12.28 -17.90
CA SER A 175 16.92 -12.86 -17.95
C SER A 175 17.07 -14.14 -17.12
N LEU A 176 16.42 -14.19 -15.94
CA LEU A 176 16.44 -15.40 -15.11
C LEU A 176 15.58 -16.51 -15.72
N LYS A 177 14.41 -16.19 -16.27
CA LYS A 177 13.54 -17.15 -16.96
C LYS A 177 14.28 -17.82 -18.11
N GLU A 178 14.95 -17.03 -18.96
CA GLU A 178 15.75 -17.54 -20.07
C GLU A 178 16.87 -18.48 -19.60
N LYS A 179 17.61 -18.10 -18.54
CA LYS A 179 18.68 -18.94 -17.96
C LYS A 179 18.15 -20.25 -17.39
N ARG A 180 16.92 -20.26 -16.88
CA ARG A 180 16.28 -21.43 -16.26
C ARG A 180 15.46 -22.25 -17.26
N GLY A 181 15.20 -21.72 -18.46
CA GLY A 181 14.37 -22.35 -19.48
C GLY A 181 12.90 -22.45 -19.07
N ILE A 182 12.40 -21.48 -18.29
CA ILE A 182 10.99 -21.42 -17.85
C ILE A 182 10.26 -20.28 -18.58
N HIS A 183 8.93 -20.31 -18.57
CA HIS A 183 8.11 -19.29 -19.24
C HIS A 183 7.18 -18.54 -18.28
N LEU A 184 6.77 -19.16 -17.18
CA LEU A 184 5.83 -18.57 -16.23
C LEU A 184 6.55 -18.17 -14.93
N ASP A 185 6.16 -17.03 -14.35
CA ASP A 185 6.56 -16.61 -13.01
C ASP A 185 6.26 -17.66 -11.93
N THR A 186 5.24 -18.48 -12.15
CA THR A 186 4.84 -19.55 -11.24
C THR A 186 5.91 -20.63 -11.12
N ASP A 187 6.74 -20.77 -12.14
CA ASP A 187 7.74 -21.84 -12.25
C ASP A 187 9.06 -21.52 -11.52
N PHE A 188 9.23 -20.30 -11.00
CA PHE A 188 10.37 -19.95 -10.17
C PHE A 188 10.40 -20.79 -8.89
N THR A 189 11.58 -21.34 -8.56
CA THR A 189 11.81 -22.02 -7.28
C THR A 189 12.02 -21.01 -6.15
N VAL A 190 12.06 -21.47 -4.90
CA VAL A 190 12.37 -20.63 -3.74
C VAL A 190 13.75 -19.98 -3.87
N GLU A 191 14.74 -20.72 -4.36
CA GLU A 191 16.10 -20.23 -4.60
C GLU A 191 16.13 -19.15 -5.69
N ASP A 192 15.36 -19.34 -6.76
CA ASP A 192 15.21 -18.35 -7.82
C ASP A 192 14.61 -17.05 -7.25
N LEU A 193 13.55 -17.14 -6.43
CA LEU A 193 12.92 -15.99 -5.78
C LEU A 193 13.86 -15.26 -4.82
N LYS A 194 14.67 -15.97 -4.03
CA LYS A 194 15.72 -15.39 -3.18
C LYS A 194 16.77 -14.64 -4.01
N SER A 195 17.19 -15.23 -5.13
CA SER A 195 18.13 -14.60 -6.05
C SER A 195 17.56 -13.34 -6.71
N LEU A 196 16.27 -13.35 -7.06
CA LEU A 196 15.57 -12.19 -7.60
C LEU A 196 15.51 -11.04 -6.58
N VAL A 197 15.16 -11.33 -5.32
CA VAL A 197 15.16 -10.30 -4.26
C VAL A 197 16.53 -9.63 -4.14
N SER A 198 17.62 -10.40 -4.14
CA SER A 198 18.97 -9.84 -4.11
C SER A 198 19.24 -8.96 -5.34
N SER A 199 18.93 -9.47 -6.53
CA SER A 199 19.18 -8.76 -7.79
C SER A 199 18.36 -7.48 -7.91
N PHE A 200 17.14 -7.48 -7.38
CA PHE A 200 16.27 -6.30 -7.34
C PHE A 200 16.82 -5.23 -6.40
N LYS A 201 17.31 -5.60 -5.21
CA LYS A 201 17.98 -4.66 -4.29
C LYS A 201 19.25 -4.08 -4.91
N ASP A 202 20.02 -4.87 -5.64
CA ASP A 202 21.21 -4.40 -6.37
C ASP A 202 20.82 -3.40 -7.47
N ALA A 203 19.72 -3.66 -8.19
CA ALA A 203 19.18 -2.74 -9.19
C ALA A 203 18.74 -1.41 -8.55
N VAL A 204 18.07 -1.47 -7.40
CA VAL A 204 17.69 -0.28 -6.60
C VAL A 204 18.93 0.53 -6.24
N LYS A 205 19.97 -0.10 -5.70
CA LYS A 205 21.23 0.57 -5.35
C LYS A 205 21.91 1.19 -6.55
N LYS A 206 21.96 0.47 -7.68
CA LYS A 206 22.57 0.95 -8.93
C LYS A 206 21.85 2.16 -9.52
N ARG A 207 20.51 2.19 -9.45
CA ARG A 207 19.69 3.27 -10.01
C ARG A 207 19.61 4.50 -9.10
N THR A 208 19.38 4.28 -7.81
CA THR A 208 19.10 5.34 -6.84
C THR A 208 20.34 5.83 -6.09
N GLY A 209 21.42 5.04 -6.07
CA GLY A 209 22.60 5.28 -5.25
C GLY A 209 22.45 4.89 -3.78
N HIS A 210 21.27 4.39 -3.37
CA HIS A 210 20.94 4.04 -1.99
C HIS A 210 20.49 2.59 -1.87
N ASP A 211 20.81 1.95 -0.74
CA ASP A 211 20.34 0.61 -0.44
C ASP A 211 18.81 0.58 -0.27
N PHE A 212 18.19 -0.56 -0.58
CA PHE A 212 16.77 -0.77 -0.31
C PHE A 212 16.49 -0.67 1.21
N PRO A 213 15.48 0.11 1.65
CA PRO A 213 15.23 0.31 3.07
C PRO A 213 14.81 -0.99 3.75
N LEU A 214 15.51 -1.38 4.82
CA LEU A 214 15.21 -2.58 5.60
C LEU A 214 14.39 -2.29 6.86
N ASP A 215 14.41 -1.04 7.34
CA ASP A 215 13.57 -0.61 8.46
C ASP A 215 12.12 -0.41 7.99
N PRO A 216 11.14 -1.14 8.55
CA PRO A 216 9.73 -0.97 8.24
C PRO A 216 9.22 0.46 8.44
N TRP A 217 9.77 1.22 9.39
CA TRP A 217 9.37 2.61 9.60
C TRP A 217 9.87 3.52 8.48
N GLU A 218 11.11 3.37 8.04
CA GLU A 218 11.62 4.06 6.85
C GLU A 218 10.78 3.73 5.61
N GLN A 219 10.42 2.46 5.43
CA GLN A 219 9.53 2.03 4.35
C GLN A 219 8.17 2.73 4.43
N LEU A 220 7.54 2.75 5.61
CA LEU A 220 6.24 3.37 5.82
C LEU A 220 6.28 4.87 5.51
N TRP A 221 7.26 5.59 6.05
CA TRP A 221 7.40 7.02 5.77
C TRP A 221 7.69 7.29 4.30
N GLY A 222 8.55 6.49 3.65
CA GLY A 222 8.79 6.58 2.22
C GLY A 222 7.50 6.45 1.41
N ALA A 223 6.70 5.42 1.69
CA ALA A 223 5.43 5.19 1.00
C ALA A 223 4.40 6.30 1.26
N VAL A 224 4.26 6.79 2.50
CA VAL A 224 3.33 7.89 2.83
C VAL A 224 3.71 9.17 2.08
N MET A 225 5.00 9.52 2.04
CA MET A 225 5.44 10.71 1.30
C MET A 225 5.26 10.54 -0.20
N ALA A 226 5.56 9.36 -0.77
CA ALA A 226 5.33 9.09 -2.18
C ALA A 226 3.84 9.22 -2.56
N VAL A 227 2.90 8.88 -1.66
CA VAL A 227 1.47 9.14 -1.90
C VAL A 227 1.21 10.64 -2.01
N PHE A 228 1.78 11.45 -1.10
CA PHE A 228 1.61 12.91 -1.15
C PHE A 228 2.26 13.52 -2.38
N ASP A 229 3.47 13.09 -2.75
CA ASP A 229 4.16 13.54 -3.98
C ASP A 229 3.34 13.21 -5.23
N SER A 230 2.68 12.04 -5.27
CA SER A 230 1.86 11.62 -6.40
C SER A 230 0.68 12.56 -6.70
N TRP A 231 0.23 13.34 -5.70
CA TRP A 231 -0.79 14.36 -5.89
C TRP A 231 -0.34 15.45 -6.87
N ASN A 232 0.96 15.73 -6.94
CA ASN A 232 1.54 16.73 -7.83
C ASN A 232 2.18 16.12 -9.09
N SER A 233 1.95 14.83 -9.35
CA SER A 233 2.40 14.20 -10.60
C SER A 233 1.75 14.89 -11.82
N ASN A 234 2.47 14.91 -12.95
CA ASN A 234 1.99 15.51 -14.20
C ASN A 234 0.60 14.97 -14.61
N ARG A 235 0.38 13.66 -14.44
CA ARG A 235 -0.90 13.00 -14.75
C ARG A 235 -2.02 13.48 -13.82
N ALA A 236 -1.77 13.57 -12.50
CA ALA A 236 -2.76 14.03 -11.55
C ALA A 236 -3.10 15.52 -11.74
N VAL A 237 -2.09 16.38 -11.99
CA VAL A 237 -2.27 17.81 -12.28
C VAL A 237 -3.09 18.01 -13.55
N TYR A 238 -2.78 17.27 -14.62
CA TYR A 238 -3.52 17.33 -15.87
C TYR A 238 -4.98 16.92 -15.68
N TYR A 239 -5.22 15.79 -14.99
CA TYR A 239 -6.58 15.31 -14.71
C TYR A 239 -7.40 16.32 -13.90
N ARG A 240 -6.81 16.91 -12.84
CA ARG A 240 -7.47 17.96 -12.06
C ARG A 240 -7.83 19.18 -12.90
N SER A 241 -6.90 19.62 -13.74
CA SER A 241 -7.10 20.78 -14.63
C SER A 241 -8.27 20.56 -15.59
N MET A 242 -8.36 19.36 -16.19
CA MET A 242 -9.47 19.02 -17.10
C MET A 242 -10.84 19.02 -16.41
N HIS A 243 -10.91 18.59 -15.16
CA HIS A 243 -12.16 18.47 -14.42
C HIS A 243 -12.46 19.67 -13.49
N GLY A 244 -11.59 20.68 -13.46
CA GLY A 244 -11.75 21.85 -12.58
C GLY A 244 -11.60 21.53 -11.09
N TYR A 245 -10.85 20.48 -10.74
CA TYR A 245 -10.63 20.11 -9.33
C TYR A 245 -9.50 20.96 -8.71
N PRO A 246 -9.75 21.64 -7.58
CA PRO A 246 -8.75 22.42 -6.88
C PRO A 246 -7.52 21.60 -6.45
N ALA A 247 -6.34 22.21 -6.52
CA ALA A 247 -5.09 21.59 -6.10
C ALA A 247 -4.96 21.43 -4.57
N ASP A 248 -5.68 22.25 -3.80
CA ASP A 248 -5.66 22.25 -2.34
C ASP A 248 -6.50 21.13 -1.70
N TRP A 249 -7.20 20.33 -2.51
CA TRP A 249 -7.97 19.18 -2.02
C TRP A 249 -7.10 18.10 -1.39
N GLY A 250 -5.87 17.93 -1.88
CA GLY A 250 -4.94 16.89 -1.43
C GLY A 250 -5.45 15.46 -1.65
N THR A 251 -4.65 14.50 -1.17
CA THR A 251 -5.01 13.08 -1.13
C THR A 251 -4.80 12.52 0.26
N ALA A 252 -5.65 11.58 0.69
CA ALA A 252 -5.47 10.85 1.93
C ALA A 252 -4.59 9.62 1.71
N VAL A 253 -3.95 9.15 2.78
CA VAL A 253 -3.18 7.91 2.78
C VAL A 253 -3.88 6.89 3.65
N ASN A 254 -4.22 5.74 3.09
CA ASN A 254 -4.81 4.63 3.85
C ASN A 254 -3.74 3.59 4.08
N VAL A 255 -3.45 3.33 5.36
CA VAL A 255 -2.53 2.27 5.79
C VAL A 255 -3.38 1.17 6.40
N GLN A 256 -3.27 -0.05 5.89
CA GLN A 256 -4.15 -1.14 6.28
C GLN A 256 -3.38 -2.45 6.41
N ALA A 257 -3.67 -3.23 7.46
CA ALA A 257 -3.10 -4.56 7.64
C ALA A 257 -3.32 -5.44 6.41
N MET A 258 -2.28 -6.16 6.01
CA MET A 258 -2.36 -7.13 4.91
C MET A 258 -3.23 -8.31 5.31
N VAL A 259 -4.01 -8.78 4.34
CA VAL A 259 -4.62 -10.10 4.32
C VAL A 259 -4.22 -10.75 3.00
N TYR A 260 -4.12 -12.08 2.99
CA TYR A 260 -3.51 -12.80 1.88
C TYR A 260 -4.52 -13.70 1.19
N GLY A 261 -4.77 -13.42 -0.09
CA GLY A 261 -5.52 -14.31 -0.97
C GLY A 261 -4.66 -15.42 -1.59
N ASN A 262 -3.35 -15.41 -1.36
CA ASN A 262 -2.33 -16.25 -1.99
C ASN A 262 -1.54 -17.13 -1.00
N MET A 263 -2.15 -17.50 0.13
CA MET A 263 -1.54 -18.42 1.10
C MET A 263 -1.71 -19.91 0.73
N GLY A 264 -2.63 -20.22 -0.19
CA GLY A 264 -2.95 -21.58 -0.60
C GLY A 264 -4.31 -21.67 -1.29
N GLU A 265 -4.80 -22.89 -1.49
CA GLU A 265 -6.05 -23.19 -2.21
C GLU A 265 -7.33 -22.82 -1.44
N ASP A 266 -7.23 -22.54 -0.14
CA ASP A 266 -8.31 -22.06 0.72
C ASP A 266 -8.36 -20.52 0.84
N SER A 267 -7.49 -19.83 0.11
CA SER A 267 -7.36 -18.38 0.09
C SER A 267 -7.72 -17.83 -1.30
N GLY A 268 -8.22 -16.60 -1.36
CA GLY A 268 -8.52 -15.97 -2.64
C GLY A 268 -8.79 -14.47 -2.55
N THR A 269 -8.90 -13.84 -3.72
CA THR A 269 -9.23 -12.43 -3.89
C THR A 269 -10.33 -12.30 -4.95
N GLY A 270 -11.14 -11.25 -4.88
CA GLY A 270 -12.21 -11.05 -5.85
C GLY A 270 -12.79 -9.65 -5.82
N VAL A 271 -13.48 -9.31 -6.91
CA VAL A 271 -14.22 -8.06 -7.09
C VAL A 271 -15.62 -8.40 -7.54
N CYS A 272 -16.61 -7.80 -6.90
CA CYS A 272 -18.01 -8.04 -7.22
C CYS A 272 -18.83 -6.75 -7.18
N PHE A 273 -19.95 -6.80 -7.88
CA PHE A 273 -21.02 -5.83 -7.90
C PHE A 273 -22.29 -6.51 -7.39
N SER A 274 -23.09 -5.76 -6.62
CA SER A 274 -24.37 -6.27 -6.11
C SER A 274 -25.44 -6.45 -7.20
N ARG A 275 -25.18 -5.91 -8.41
CA ARG A 275 -25.98 -6.02 -9.63
C ARG A 275 -25.05 -6.15 -10.82
N ASP A 276 -25.55 -6.65 -11.94
CA ASP A 276 -24.79 -6.69 -13.19
C ASP A 276 -24.43 -5.26 -13.64
N ALA A 277 -23.13 -4.98 -13.77
CA ALA A 277 -22.64 -3.64 -14.11
C ALA A 277 -22.89 -3.24 -15.57
N GLY A 278 -23.15 -4.20 -16.47
CA GLY A 278 -23.43 -3.97 -17.88
C GLY A 278 -24.92 -3.86 -18.20
N THR A 279 -25.75 -4.70 -17.58
CA THR A 279 -27.21 -4.78 -17.86
C THR A 279 -28.07 -4.09 -16.80
N GLY A 280 -27.57 -3.92 -15.58
CA GLY A 280 -28.33 -3.43 -14.43
C GLY A 280 -29.24 -4.47 -13.77
N GLU A 281 -29.21 -5.72 -14.24
CA GLU A 281 -30.00 -6.82 -13.68
C GLU A 281 -29.64 -7.06 -12.21
N ASN A 282 -30.64 -7.41 -11.40
CA ASN A 282 -30.47 -7.65 -9.97
C ASN A 282 -29.90 -9.05 -9.69
N VAL A 283 -28.70 -9.31 -10.21
CA VAL A 283 -27.91 -10.54 -10.02
C VAL A 283 -26.53 -10.19 -9.48
N PHE A 284 -26.02 -11.01 -8.57
CA PHE A 284 -24.67 -10.85 -8.05
C PHE A 284 -23.66 -11.17 -9.17
N ASN A 285 -22.80 -10.20 -9.50
CA ASN A 285 -21.90 -10.28 -10.64
C ASN A 285 -20.46 -9.97 -10.19
N GLY A 286 -19.48 -10.78 -10.59
CA GLY A 286 -18.10 -10.57 -10.18
C GLY A 286 -17.16 -11.70 -10.58
N GLU A 287 -15.89 -11.51 -10.27
CA GLU A 287 -14.80 -12.44 -10.55
C GLU A 287 -13.99 -12.67 -9.28
N TYR A 288 -13.42 -13.87 -9.14
CA TYR A 288 -12.50 -14.20 -8.06
C TYR A 288 -11.39 -15.13 -8.57
N LEU A 289 -10.26 -15.08 -7.89
CA LEU A 289 -9.10 -15.93 -8.14
C LEU A 289 -8.67 -16.62 -6.84
N ILE A 290 -8.50 -17.93 -6.91
CA ILE A 290 -7.95 -18.75 -5.83
C ILE A 290 -6.44 -18.59 -5.82
N ASN A 291 -5.84 -18.55 -4.63
CA ASN A 291 -4.40 -18.50 -4.44
C ASN A 291 -3.72 -17.32 -5.19
N ALA A 292 -4.35 -16.15 -5.12
CA ALA A 292 -3.95 -14.96 -5.88
C ALA A 292 -4.05 -13.67 -5.04
N GLN A 293 -3.33 -12.64 -5.48
CA GLN A 293 -3.36 -11.30 -4.88
C GLN A 293 -4.04 -10.34 -5.86
N GLY A 294 -4.88 -9.43 -5.33
CA GLY A 294 -5.63 -8.45 -6.12
C GLY A 294 -4.93 -7.12 -6.29
#